data_AF-B4QSN6-F1
#
_entry.id   AF-B4QSN6-F1
#
_cell.length_a   1.000
_cell.length_b   1.000
_cell.length_c   1.000
_cell.angle_alpha   90.00
_cell.angle_beta   90.00
_cell.angle_gamma   90.00
#
_symmetry.space_group_name_H-M   'P 1'
#
loop_
_entity.id
_entity.type
_entity.pdbx_description
1 polymer ?
#
loop_
_entity_poly.entity_id
_entity_poly.type
_entity_poly.pdbx_seq_one_letter_code
_entity_poly.pdbx_strand_id
1 'polypeptide(L)'
;MAYEFFKTLNGEKNSKSGKEVVEIMANILENSSSDSFESDIKVQEHLNVLELFKLFLPHVESVYERRYLVIKHRFRLRKFGILLSCSSELIPLHRRHCLLDEAIERIIERAQATLNVSAFIASEISELCTALGLPKVFGLHRICQRIGCLPLSCALAYHVVSFVDCVPANAGEFVNLALELLVQQIESAKGKNQETASSLQLINENDPLSFYLAYELLTSALLHESSRRHDLVELIKYIRVAVIHYPLDAIKTHYDGKEQAVNEHICRALDGISVALGETTINFSCALNGSFDVKTLTAPTTTKKRYSVSMFDEVEVQPIQQQPQKKSVGGRMAIVKFLARTLLLMVIETEPNNSLLMQVRNELPENTKADVESACADFFLSLEHLTKVKEHDAWYVMSQYLLDFQKQNCRKKRIINEGFVTLQLRRIFRNAMGSKDVNFIELFTMLVVDSEALALLEKLSVEVKTDLQKINFLTLSAMYHEHIEDLDSVQMIRTK
;
A
#
# COMPACT_ATOMS: atom_id res chain seq x y z
N MET A 1 -39.00 -37.18 4.80
CA MET A 1 -39.25 -38.54 5.35
C MET A 1 -38.07 -39.02 6.21
N ALA A 2 -36.84 -39.10 5.68
CA ALA A 2 -35.66 -39.52 6.46
C ALA A 2 -35.37 -38.65 7.71
N TYR A 3 -35.53 -37.33 7.61
CA TYR A 3 -35.36 -36.42 8.75
C TYR A 3 -36.41 -36.63 9.87
N GLU A 4 -37.67 -36.80 9.49
CA GLU A 4 -38.74 -37.06 10.47
C GLU A 4 -38.54 -38.42 11.17
N PHE A 5 -38.08 -39.43 10.44
CA PHE A 5 -37.68 -40.70 11.05
C PHE A 5 -36.51 -40.54 12.03
N PHE A 6 -35.48 -39.76 11.68
CA PHE A 6 -34.37 -39.47 12.60
C PHE A 6 -34.84 -38.77 13.89
N LYS A 7 -35.80 -37.84 13.81
CA LYS A 7 -36.40 -37.24 15.02
C LYS A 7 -37.06 -38.27 15.93
N THR A 8 -37.75 -39.27 15.35
CA THR A 8 -38.36 -40.35 16.16
C THR A 8 -37.32 -41.24 16.83
N LEU A 9 -36.13 -41.42 16.24
CA LEU A 9 -35.02 -42.16 16.84
C LEU A 9 -34.32 -41.40 17.96
N ASN A 10 -34.38 -40.06 17.96
CA ASN A 10 -33.67 -39.19 18.89
C ASN A 10 -34.61 -38.45 19.86
N GLY A 11 -35.80 -39.05 20.12
CA GLY A 11 -36.84 -38.49 21.01
C GLY A 11 -36.39 -38.26 22.45
N GLU A 12 -35.32 -38.94 22.88
CA GLU A 12 -34.56 -38.62 24.10
C GLU A 12 -33.19 -38.12 23.67
N LYS A 13 -32.83 -36.87 24.00
CA LYS A 13 -31.47 -36.34 23.78
C LYS A 13 -30.46 -37.34 24.35
N ASN A 14 -29.66 -37.99 23.50
CA ASN A 14 -28.68 -39.07 23.78
C ASN A 14 -29.12 -40.51 23.48
N SER A 15 -30.04 -40.75 22.54
CA SER A 15 -30.28 -42.12 22.07
C SER A 15 -29.03 -42.68 21.34
N LYS A 16 -28.60 -43.89 21.73
CA LYS A 16 -27.47 -44.59 21.11
C LYS A 16 -27.66 -44.76 19.60
N SER A 17 -28.88 -45.05 19.18
CA SER A 17 -29.25 -45.23 17.77
C SER A 17 -29.18 -43.93 16.96
N GLY A 18 -29.53 -42.77 17.55
CA GLY A 18 -29.37 -41.48 16.89
C GLY A 18 -27.90 -41.15 16.64
N LYS A 19 -27.03 -41.43 17.62
CA LYS A 19 -25.58 -41.24 17.49
C LYS A 19 -24.98 -42.14 16.41
N GLU A 20 -25.34 -43.43 16.38
CA GLU A 20 -24.87 -44.38 15.37
C GLU A 20 -25.23 -43.96 13.94
N VAL A 21 -26.46 -43.47 13.71
CA VAL A 21 -26.88 -42.97 12.39
C VAL A 21 -26.04 -41.78 11.94
N VAL A 22 -25.81 -40.82 12.84
CA VAL A 22 -25.00 -39.62 12.54
C VAL A 22 -23.54 -39.99 12.31
N GLU A 23 -23.01 -40.94 13.08
CA GLU A 23 -21.65 -41.46 12.94
C GLU A 23 -21.45 -42.15 11.58
N ILE A 24 -22.40 -42.97 11.14
CA ILE A 24 -22.38 -43.62 9.82
C ILE A 24 -22.40 -42.57 8.71
N MET A 25 -23.27 -41.56 8.80
CA MET A 25 -23.33 -40.50 7.78
C MET A 25 -22.03 -39.69 7.72
N ALA A 26 -21.47 -39.32 8.86
CA ALA A 26 -20.20 -38.60 8.91
C ALA A 26 -19.07 -39.45 8.31
N ASN A 27 -18.98 -40.74 8.66
CA ASN A 27 -17.97 -41.65 8.13
C ASN A 27 -18.09 -41.87 6.61
N ILE A 28 -19.31 -41.95 6.08
CA ILE A 28 -19.53 -42.06 4.63
C ILE A 28 -18.99 -40.82 3.92
N LEU A 29 -19.31 -39.62 4.41
CA LEU A 29 -18.91 -38.35 3.80
C LEU A 29 -17.41 -38.04 3.96
N GLU A 30 -16.78 -38.49 5.05
CA GLU A 30 -15.36 -38.27 5.30
C GLU A 30 -14.46 -39.17 4.47
N ASN A 31 -14.88 -40.42 4.26
CA ASN A 31 -14.08 -41.43 3.57
C ASN A 31 -14.42 -41.58 2.09
N SER A 32 -15.34 -40.78 1.54
CA SER A 32 -15.60 -40.79 0.10
C SER A 32 -14.31 -40.37 -0.64
N SER A 33 -13.73 -41.24 -1.46
CA SER A 33 -12.49 -40.94 -2.19
C SER A 33 -12.73 -39.89 -3.28
N SER A 34 -11.68 -39.21 -3.75
CA SER A 34 -11.77 -38.33 -4.94
C SER A 34 -12.40 -39.03 -6.15
N ASP A 35 -12.15 -40.33 -6.28
CA ASP A 35 -12.64 -41.19 -7.37
C ASP A 35 -14.15 -41.47 -7.26
N SER A 36 -14.77 -41.24 -6.10
CA SER A 36 -16.22 -41.37 -5.93
C SER A 36 -17.01 -40.22 -6.60
N PHE A 37 -16.33 -39.26 -7.21
CA PHE A 37 -16.91 -38.05 -7.82
C PHE A 37 -16.74 -37.98 -9.34
N GLU A 38 -16.59 -39.12 -10.00
CA GLU A 38 -16.50 -39.25 -11.48
C GLU A 38 -17.70 -38.70 -12.26
N SER A 39 -18.86 -38.49 -11.61
CA SER A 39 -20.06 -37.95 -12.26
C SER A 39 -20.78 -36.90 -11.40
N ASP A 40 -21.38 -35.91 -12.07
CA ASP A 40 -22.19 -34.86 -11.43
C ASP A 40 -23.33 -35.44 -10.58
N ILE A 41 -23.86 -36.61 -10.96
CA ILE A 41 -24.89 -37.33 -10.21
C ILE A 41 -24.37 -37.76 -8.84
N LYS A 42 -23.18 -38.38 -8.78
CA LYS A 42 -22.57 -38.79 -7.51
C LYS A 42 -22.21 -37.58 -6.64
N VAL A 43 -21.78 -36.47 -7.26
CA VAL A 43 -21.54 -35.21 -6.53
C VAL A 43 -22.84 -34.71 -5.89
N GLN A 44 -23.94 -34.70 -6.63
CA GLN A 44 -25.25 -34.28 -6.12
C GLN A 44 -25.76 -35.19 -5.00
N GLU A 45 -25.55 -36.51 -5.10
CA GLU A 45 -25.89 -37.46 -4.03
C GLU A 45 -25.17 -37.13 -2.73
N HIS A 46 -23.86 -36.85 -2.78
CA HIS A 46 -23.10 -36.50 -1.59
C HIS A 46 -23.51 -35.13 -1.02
N LEU A 47 -23.88 -34.16 -1.87
CA LEU A 47 -24.45 -32.89 -1.42
C LEU A 47 -25.79 -33.10 -0.71
N ASN A 48 -26.66 -33.95 -1.23
CA ASN A 48 -27.94 -34.28 -0.59
C ASN A 48 -27.72 -34.96 0.78
N VAL A 49 -26.74 -35.85 0.90
CA VAL A 49 -26.36 -36.48 2.18
C VAL A 49 -25.78 -35.46 3.16
N LEU A 50 -24.96 -34.51 2.67
CA LEU A 50 -24.44 -33.41 3.48
C LEU A 50 -25.55 -32.48 3.98
N GLU A 51 -26.54 -32.16 3.15
CA GLU A 51 -27.73 -31.40 3.56
C GLU A 51 -28.56 -32.13 4.60
N LEU A 52 -28.75 -33.44 4.43
CA LEU A 52 -29.42 -34.27 5.42
C LEU A 52 -28.66 -34.28 6.76
N PHE A 53 -27.33 -34.42 6.73
CA PHE A 53 -26.50 -34.35 7.93
C PHE A 53 -26.65 -33.00 8.63
N LYS A 54 -26.70 -31.88 7.88
CA LYS A 54 -26.97 -30.55 8.45
C LYS A 54 -28.28 -30.49 9.24
N LEU A 55 -29.34 -31.13 8.75
CA LEU A 55 -30.64 -31.15 9.42
C LEU A 55 -30.61 -31.89 10.76
N PHE A 56 -29.66 -32.82 10.94
CA PHE A 56 -29.52 -33.61 12.17
C PHE A 56 -28.78 -32.84 13.28
N LEU A 57 -27.94 -31.86 12.92
CA LEU A 57 -27.09 -31.10 13.84
C LEU A 57 -27.80 -30.54 15.09
N PRO A 58 -29.01 -29.94 15.00
CA PRO A 58 -29.68 -29.38 16.17
C PRO A 58 -30.05 -30.42 17.25
N HIS A 59 -30.04 -31.70 16.90
CA HIS A 59 -30.46 -32.80 17.77
C HIS A 59 -29.29 -33.63 18.29
N VAL A 60 -28.04 -33.30 17.92
CA VAL A 60 -26.84 -34.07 18.30
C VAL A 60 -25.82 -33.22 19.04
N GLU A 61 -24.76 -33.86 19.53
CA GLU A 61 -23.66 -33.20 20.24
C GLU A 61 -22.90 -32.22 19.32
N SER A 62 -22.39 -31.13 19.89
CA SER A 62 -21.66 -30.07 19.18
C SER A 62 -20.39 -30.53 18.46
N VAL A 63 -19.86 -31.70 18.80
CA VAL A 63 -18.71 -32.32 18.10
C VAL A 63 -19.05 -32.60 16.64
N TYR A 64 -20.30 -33.00 16.35
CA TYR A 64 -20.76 -33.28 14.99
C TYR A 64 -20.91 -32.02 14.15
N GLU A 65 -21.14 -30.86 14.76
CA GLU A 65 -21.15 -29.57 14.06
C GLU A 65 -19.76 -29.22 13.52
N ARG A 66 -18.71 -29.42 14.33
CA ARG A 66 -17.32 -29.23 13.88
C ARG A 66 -16.97 -30.19 12.76
N ARG A 67 -17.37 -31.46 12.90
CA ARG A 67 -17.13 -32.51 11.91
C ARG A 67 -17.83 -32.20 10.58
N TYR A 68 -19.10 -31.79 10.64
CA TYR A 68 -19.88 -31.31 9.50
C TYR A 68 -19.18 -30.14 8.77
N LEU A 69 -18.65 -29.16 9.50
CA LEU A 69 -17.95 -28.03 8.90
C LEU A 69 -16.73 -28.48 8.10
N VAL A 70 -15.88 -29.36 8.64
CA VAL A 70 -14.70 -29.88 7.94
C VAL A 70 -15.10 -30.61 6.64
N ILE A 71 -16.13 -31.46 6.71
CA ILE A 71 -16.67 -32.17 5.54
C ILE A 71 -17.18 -31.17 4.50
N LYS A 72 -18.03 -30.22 4.92
CA LYS A 72 -18.57 -29.17 4.04
C LYS A 72 -17.47 -28.36 3.36
N HIS A 73 -16.43 -28.01 4.11
CA HIS A 73 -15.29 -27.27 3.59
C HIS A 73 -14.52 -28.06 2.54
N ARG A 74 -14.28 -29.36 2.76
CA ARG A 74 -13.70 -30.25 1.75
C ARG A 74 -14.49 -30.25 0.44
N PHE A 75 -15.83 -30.28 0.50
CA PHE A 75 -16.66 -30.19 -0.71
C PHE A 75 -16.52 -28.84 -1.42
N ARG A 76 -16.47 -27.72 -0.67
CA ARG A 76 -16.29 -26.38 -1.24
C ARG A 76 -14.95 -26.21 -1.96
N LEU A 77 -13.89 -26.84 -1.44
CA LEU A 77 -12.54 -26.73 -2.02
C LEU A 77 -12.44 -27.27 -3.47
N ARG A 78 -13.39 -28.10 -3.90
CA ARG A 78 -13.45 -28.60 -5.29
C ARG A 78 -13.71 -27.51 -6.31
N LYS A 79 -14.42 -26.44 -5.94
CA LYS A 79 -14.57 -25.25 -6.80
C LYS A 79 -13.21 -24.68 -7.21
N PHE A 80 -12.20 -24.86 -6.37
CA PHE A 80 -10.82 -24.43 -6.59
C PHE A 80 -9.94 -25.56 -7.15
N GLY A 81 -10.52 -26.67 -7.61
CA GLY A 81 -9.81 -27.85 -8.13
C GLY A 81 -9.02 -28.64 -7.08
N ILE A 82 -9.24 -28.39 -5.78
CA ILE A 82 -8.57 -29.11 -4.70
C ILE A 82 -9.34 -30.39 -4.41
N LEU A 83 -8.68 -31.53 -4.60
CA LEU A 83 -9.22 -32.85 -4.29
C LEU A 83 -8.45 -33.43 -3.11
N LEU A 84 -9.10 -33.50 -1.96
CA LEU A 84 -8.54 -34.11 -0.75
C LEU A 84 -8.93 -35.58 -0.70
N SER A 85 -7.98 -36.43 -0.30
CA SER A 85 -8.21 -37.86 -0.10
C SER A 85 -9.06 -38.13 1.15
N CYS A 86 -8.90 -37.31 2.19
CA CYS A 86 -9.67 -37.40 3.43
C CYS A 86 -9.84 -36.03 4.11
N SER A 87 -10.85 -35.91 4.98
CA SER A 87 -11.13 -34.67 5.72
C SER A 87 -10.02 -34.25 6.69
N SER A 88 -9.20 -35.19 7.18
CA SER A 88 -8.10 -34.90 8.11
C SER A 88 -6.97 -34.07 7.50
N GLU A 89 -6.86 -33.99 6.16
CA GLU A 89 -5.88 -33.12 5.49
C GLU A 89 -6.10 -31.62 5.80
N LEU A 90 -7.30 -31.23 6.25
CA LEU A 90 -7.62 -29.86 6.64
C LEU A 90 -7.21 -29.51 8.07
N ILE A 91 -6.74 -30.47 8.87
CA ILE A 91 -6.38 -30.23 10.27
C ILE A 91 -5.03 -29.49 10.37
N PRO A 92 -3.93 -29.95 9.73
CA PRO A 92 -2.62 -29.33 9.90
C PRO A 92 -2.56 -27.95 9.24
N LEU A 93 -2.08 -26.94 9.97
CA LEU A 93 -1.96 -25.56 9.46
C LEU A 93 -1.07 -25.49 8.21
N HIS A 94 0.08 -26.17 8.23
CA HIS A 94 1.01 -26.19 7.10
C HIS A 94 0.36 -26.74 5.82
N ARG A 95 -0.40 -27.84 5.93
CA ARG A 95 -1.11 -28.42 4.78
C ARG A 95 -2.12 -27.43 4.21
N ARG A 96 -2.85 -26.72 5.06
CA ARG A 96 -3.78 -25.67 4.63
C ARG A 96 -3.10 -24.51 3.91
N HIS A 97 -1.89 -24.13 4.32
CA HIS A 97 -1.10 -23.12 3.59
C HIS A 97 -0.68 -23.63 2.21
N CYS A 98 -0.23 -24.88 2.08
CA CYS A 98 0.08 -25.47 0.77
C CYS A 98 -1.15 -25.49 -0.16
N LEU A 99 -2.32 -25.87 0.37
CA LEU A 99 -3.57 -25.87 -0.39
C LEU A 99 -3.99 -24.45 -0.83
N LEU A 100 -3.75 -23.44 0.01
CA LEU A 100 -3.97 -22.04 -0.35
C LEU A 100 -3.09 -21.66 -1.55
N ASP A 101 -1.79 -21.95 -1.48
CA ASP A 101 -0.84 -21.64 -2.56
C ASP A 101 -1.22 -22.38 -3.87
N GLU A 102 -1.61 -23.65 -3.80
CA GLU A 102 -2.09 -24.42 -4.96
C GLU A 102 -3.35 -23.81 -5.62
N ALA A 103 -4.30 -23.32 -4.83
CA ALA A 103 -5.52 -22.71 -5.36
C ALA A 103 -5.33 -21.26 -5.83
N ILE A 104 -4.34 -20.54 -5.31
CA ILE A 104 -4.02 -19.17 -5.76
C ILE A 104 -3.70 -19.16 -7.25
N GLU A 105 -2.90 -20.10 -7.77
CA GLU A 105 -2.57 -20.16 -9.21
C GLU A 105 -3.85 -20.24 -10.07
N ARG A 106 -4.78 -21.11 -9.69
CA ARG A 106 -6.06 -21.27 -10.41
C ARG A 106 -6.99 -20.07 -10.27
N ILE A 107 -6.90 -19.33 -9.17
CA ILE A 107 -7.63 -18.05 -9.01
C ILE A 107 -7.03 -17.00 -9.95
N ILE A 108 -5.71 -16.89 -10.02
CA ILE A 108 -5.01 -15.97 -10.92
C ILE A 108 -5.37 -16.24 -12.38
N GLU A 109 -5.33 -17.51 -12.81
CA GLU A 109 -5.74 -17.91 -14.17
C GLU A 109 -7.17 -17.49 -14.49
N ARG A 110 -8.13 -17.79 -13.59
CA ARG A 110 -9.54 -17.43 -13.81
C ARG A 110 -9.78 -15.92 -13.76
N ALA A 111 -9.01 -15.18 -12.97
CA ALA A 111 -9.15 -13.73 -12.85
C ALA A 111 -8.90 -13.00 -14.18
N GLN A 112 -8.07 -13.56 -15.06
CA GLN A 112 -7.78 -13.00 -16.39
C GLN A 112 -9.02 -12.83 -17.26
N ALA A 113 -10.03 -13.70 -17.08
CA ALA A 113 -11.25 -13.68 -17.88
C ALA A 113 -12.36 -12.79 -17.29
N THR A 114 -12.06 -12.00 -16.25
CA THR A 114 -13.07 -11.25 -15.49
C THR A 114 -13.06 -9.75 -15.77
N LEU A 115 -14.24 -9.13 -15.68
CA LEU A 115 -14.41 -7.68 -15.87
C LEU A 115 -13.88 -6.84 -14.70
N ASN A 116 -13.83 -7.41 -13.49
CA ASN A 116 -13.29 -6.76 -12.30
C ASN A 116 -12.41 -7.74 -11.52
N VAL A 117 -11.11 -7.65 -11.79
CA VAL A 117 -10.07 -8.55 -11.26
C VAL A 117 -10.01 -8.47 -9.74
N SER A 118 -10.01 -7.25 -9.18
CA SER A 118 -9.89 -7.04 -7.74
C SER A 118 -11.07 -7.59 -6.94
N ALA A 119 -12.30 -7.33 -7.38
CA ALA A 119 -13.50 -7.82 -6.72
C ALA A 119 -13.63 -9.35 -6.84
N PHE A 120 -13.29 -9.90 -8.00
CA PHE A 120 -13.27 -11.35 -8.21
C PHE A 120 -12.27 -12.03 -7.27
N ILE A 121 -11.02 -11.54 -7.22
CA ILE A 121 -9.98 -12.08 -6.33
C ILE A 121 -10.41 -11.99 -4.87
N ALA A 122 -10.93 -10.83 -4.43
CA ALA A 122 -11.37 -10.65 -3.05
C ALA A 122 -12.44 -11.67 -2.65
N SER A 123 -13.41 -11.92 -3.54
CA SER A 123 -14.48 -12.90 -3.33
C SER A 123 -13.94 -14.33 -3.28
N GLU A 124 -13.17 -14.76 -4.28
CA GLU A 124 -12.65 -16.13 -4.37
C GLU A 124 -11.70 -16.46 -3.21
N ILE A 125 -10.81 -15.53 -2.83
CA ILE A 125 -9.91 -15.71 -1.69
C ILE A 125 -10.68 -15.75 -0.37
N SER A 126 -11.70 -14.90 -0.19
CA SER A 126 -12.55 -14.95 1.00
C SER A 126 -13.25 -16.32 1.14
N GLU A 127 -13.77 -16.87 0.05
CA GLU A 127 -14.39 -18.20 0.05
C GLU A 127 -13.37 -19.32 0.32
N LEU A 128 -12.22 -19.28 -0.33
CA LEU A 128 -11.14 -20.25 -0.16
C LEU A 128 -10.59 -20.24 1.27
N CYS A 129 -10.26 -19.07 1.82
CA CYS A 129 -9.81 -18.93 3.21
C CYS A 129 -10.85 -19.42 4.20
N THR A 130 -12.14 -19.16 3.95
CA THR A 130 -13.22 -19.70 4.77
C THR A 130 -13.25 -21.23 4.71
N ALA A 131 -13.04 -21.83 3.54
CA ALA A 131 -12.97 -23.28 3.39
C ALA A 131 -11.71 -23.90 4.04
N LEU A 132 -10.59 -23.18 4.03
CA LEU A 132 -9.37 -23.62 4.72
C LEU A 132 -9.36 -23.26 6.22
N GLY A 133 -10.32 -22.47 6.72
CA GLY A 133 -10.28 -21.97 8.09
C GLY A 133 -9.05 -21.08 8.35
N LEU A 134 -8.70 -20.24 7.38
CA LEU A 134 -7.62 -19.25 7.45
C LEU A 134 -8.21 -17.83 7.49
N PRO A 135 -7.51 -16.84 8.06
CA PRO A 135 -7.93 -15.44 7.99
C PRO A 135 -8.02 -14.95 6.54
N LYS A 136 -9.06 -14.17 6.20
CA LYS A 136 -9.25 -13.66 4.84
C LYS A 136 -8.10 -12.73 4.41
N VAL A 137 -7.68 -11.84 5.30
CA VAL A 137 -6.59 -10.88 5.05
C VAL A 137 -5.26 -11.61 4.81
N PHE A 138 -5.03 -12.74 5.49
CA PHE A 138 -3.87 -13.60 5.24
C PHE A 138 -3.86 -14.13 3.80
N GLY A 139 -5.00 -14.60 3.28
CA GLY A 139 -5.10 -15.03 1.88
C GLY A 139 -4.92 -13.89 0.88
N LEU A 140 -5.46 -12.70 1.18
CA LEU A 140 -5.30 -11.51 0.33
C LEU A 140 -3.83 -11.08 0.28
N HIS A 141 -3.16 -11.05 1.42
CA HIS A 141 -1.73 -10.82 1.50
C HIS A 141 -0.95 -11.83 0.67
N ARG A 142 -1.29 -13.13 0.77
CA ARG A 142 -0.60 -14.19 0.03
C ARG A 142 -0.74 -14.05 -1.50
N ILE A 143 -1.91 -13.66 -1.99
CA ILE A 143 -2.08 -13.41 -3.43
C ILE A 143 -1.40 -12.11 -3.89
N CYS A 144 -1.36 -11.06 -3.06
CA CYS A 144 -0.58 -9.86 -3.35
C CYS A 144 0.91 -10.19 -3.54
N GLN A 145 1.50 -10.96 -2.62
CA GLN A 145 2.87 -11.47 -2.71
C GLN A 145 3.10 -12.26 -4.01
N ARG A 146 2.14 -13.12 -4.36
CA ARG A 146 2.29 -14.01 -5.51
C ARG A 146 2.22 -13.27 -6.85
N ILE A 147 1.36 -12.25 -6.96
CA ILE A 147 1.16 -11.48 -8.20
C ILE A 147 2.20 -10.35 -8.34
N GLY A 148 2.60 -9.70 -7.24
CA GLY A 148 3.58 -8.61 -7.27
C GLY A 148 3.12 -7.35 -8.01
N CYS A 149 1.81 -7.09 -8.06
CA CYS A 149 1.23 -5.94 -8.78
C CYS A 149 0.70 -4.88 -7.81
N LEU A 150 1.45 -3.78 -7.64
CA LEU A 150 1.11 -2.73 -6.67
C LEU A 150 -0.30 -2.15 -6.81
N PRO A 151 -0.80 -1.77 -8.02
CA PRO A 151 -2.17 -1.30 -8.16
C PRO A 151 -3.23 -2.31 -7.71
N LEU A 152 -3.02 -3.61 -7.99
CA LEU A 152 -3.92 -4.66 -7.54
C LEU A 152 -3.87 -4.82 -6.01
N SER A 153 -2.67 -4.88 -5.44
CA SER A 153 -2.48 -4.98 -3.99
C SER A 153 -3.14 -3.82 -3.26
N CYS A 154 -3.04 -2.59 -3.81
CA CYS A 154 -3.70 -1.41 -3.27
C CYS A 154 -5.23 -1.52 -3.36
N ALA A 155 -5.79 -1.99 -4.47
CA ALA A 155 -7.23 -2.21 -4.58
C ALA A 155 -7.76 -3.28 -3.60
N LEU A 156 -6.98 -4.35 -3.38
CA LEU A 156 -7.30 -5.38 -2.38
C LEU A 156 -7.16 -4.84 -0.94
N ALA A 157 -6.17 -4.01 -0.67
CA ALA A 157 -6.02 -3.33 0.62
C ALA A 157 -7.16 -2.34 0.88
N TYR A 158 -7.62 -1.60 -0.13
CA TYR A 158 -8.82 -0.76 -0.03
C TYR A 158 -10.06 -1.60 0.33
N HIS A 159 -10.22 -2.77 -0.27
CA HIS A 159 -11.29 -3.71 0.11
C HIS A 159 -11.18 -4.13 1.58
N VAL A 160 -9.97 -4.45 2.06
CA VAL A 160 -9.75 -4.80 3.48
C VAL A 160 -10.14 -3.65 4.40
N VAL A 161 -9.64 -2.44 4.14
CA VAL A 161 -9.93 -1.24 4.94
C VAL A 161 -11.44 -0.92 4.96
N SER A 162 -12.15 -1.20 3.86
CA SER A 162 -13.57 -0.84 3.73
C SER A 162 -14.54 -1.88 4.26
N PHE A 163 -14.18 -3.18 4.23
CA PHE A 163 -15.13 -4.28 4.45
C PHE A 163 -14.71 -5.31 5.49
N VAL A 164 -13.50 -5.20 6.07
CA VAL A 164 -13.01 -6.16 7.06
C VAL A 164 -12.66 -5.43 8.35
N ASP A 165 -13.31 -5.83 9.45
CA ASP A 165 -12.98 -5.30 10.77
C ASP A 165 -11.60 -5.79 11.22
N CYS A 166 -10.77 -4.85 11.66
CA CYS A 166 -9.54 -5.18 12.39
C CYS A 166 -9.92 -5.57 13.83
N VAL A 167 -9.50 -6.77 14.24
CA VAL A 167 -9.73 -7.34 15.56
C VAL A 167 -8.43 -7.97 16.08
N PRO A 168 -8.30 -8.26 17.39
CA PRO A 168 -7.07 -8.84 17.93
C PRO A 168 -6.61 -10.12 17.22
N ALA A 169 -7.53 -10.92 16.68
CA ALA A 169 -7.22 -12.17 15.99
C ALA A 169 -6.61 -12.00 14.59
N ASN A 170 -6.75 -10.84 13.94
CA ASN A 170 -6.26 -10.60 12.57
C ASN A 170 -5.39 -9.34 12.43
N ALA A 171 -5.11 -8.63 13.53
CA ALA A 171 -4.30 -7.40 13.51
C ALA A 171 -2.91 -7.62 12.89
N GLY A 172 -2.28 -8.77 13.16
CA GLY A 172 -1.01 -9.14 12.53
C GLY A 172 -1.09 -9.23 11.01
N GLU A 173 -2.24 -9.63 10.45
CA GLU A 173 -2.42 -9.73 9.00
C GLU A 173 -2.66 -8.37 8.34
N PHE A 174 -3.25 -7.41 9.06
CA PHE A 174 -3.30 -6.01 8.63
C PHE A 174 -1.88 -5.44 8.52
N VAL A 175 -1.02 -5.74 9.51
CA VAL A 175 0.40 -5.35 9.46
C VAL A 175 1.08 -5.99 8.26
N ASN A 176 0.97 -7.31 8.09
CA ASN A 176 1.62 -8.02 6.97
C ASN A 176 1.19 -7.47 5.59
N LEU A 177 -0.11 -7.25 5.38
CA LEU A 177 -0.59 -6.66 4.13
C LEU A 177 -0.04 -5.23 3.92
N ALA A 178 0.06 -4.43 4.99
CA ALA A 178 0.65 -3.09 4.88
C ALA A 178 2.13 -3.15 4.52
N LEU A 179 2.90 -4.09 5.10
CA LEU A 179 4.32 -4.28 4.75
C LEU A 179 4.49 -4.70 3.29
N GLU A 180 3.63 -5.57 2.77
CA GLU A 180 3.63 -5.95 1.36
C GLU A 180 3.42 -4.74 0.43
N LEU A 181 2.53 -3.82 0.78
CA LEU A 181 2.36 -2.57 0.02
C LEU A 181 3.64 -1.72 0.03
N LEU A 182 4.36 -1.67 1.15
CA LEU A 182 5.63 -0.94 1.26
C LEU A 182 6.72 -1.59 0.43
N VAL A 183 6.84 -2.92 0.48
CA VAL A 183 7.80 -3.70 -0.33
C VAL A 183 7.55 -3.42 -1.81
N GLN A 184 6.32 -3.61 -2.28
CA GLN A 184 5.97 -3.36 -3.68
C GLN A 184 6.16 -1.89 -4.10
N GLN A 185 5.88 -0.93 -3.20
CA GLN A 185 6.12 0.50 -3.46
C GLN A 185 7.62 0.84 -3.54
N ILE A 186 8.45 0.23 -2.71
CA ILE A 186 9.91 0.36 -2.74
C ILE A 186 10.44 -0.16 -4.08
N GLU A 187 9.99 -1.32 -4.52
CA GLU A 187 10.40 -1.90 -5.80
C GLU A 187 9.96 -1.04 -6.98
N SER A 188 8.72 -0.54 -6.95
CA SER A 188 8.18 0.33 -8.00
C SER A 188 8.88 1.69 -8.09
N ALA A 189 9.55 2.15 -7.02
CA ALA A 189 10.20 3.47 -6.97
C ALA A 189 11.64 3.49 -7.54
N LYS A 190 12.20 2.33 -7.89
CA LYS A 190 13.53 2.21 -8.48
C LYS A 190 13.63 2.87 -9.85
N GLY A 191 14.70 3.63 -10.06
CA GLY A 191 15.09 4.12 -11.38
C GLY A 191 15.47 2.94 -12.28
N LYS A 192 14.68 2.67 -13.32
CA LYS A 192 15.14 1.81 -14.42
C LYS A 192 16.16 2.63 -15.23
N ASN A 193 17.36 2.11 -15.44
CA ASN A 193 18.47 2.76 -16.18
C ASN A 193 18.18 3.08 -17.67
N GLN A 194 16.91 3.13 -18.10
CA GLN A 194 16.48 3.61 -19.41
C GLN A 194 15.16 4.36 -19.26
N GLU A 195 15.23 5.68 -19.12
CA GLU A 195 14.10 6.58 -19.39
C GLU A 195 13.86 6.67 -20.90
N THR A 196 13.45 5.57 -21.53
CA THR A 196 12.78 5.63 -22.82
C THR A 196 11.28 5.76 -22.56
N ALA A 197 10.72 6.86 -23.04
CA ALA A 197 9.29 7.17 -22.97
C ALA A 197 8.48 6.10 -23.71
N SER A 198 8.11 5.05 -22.98
CA SER A 198 7.09 4.08 -23.38
C SER A 198 5.84 4.30 -22.53
N SER A 199 4.71 3.76 -22.99
CA SER A 199 3.41 3.73 -22.30
C SER A 199 3.46 3.28 -20.83
N LEU A 200 4.55 2.64 -20.38
CA LEU A 200 4.83 2.31 -18.97
C LEU A 200 5.13 3.53 -18.09
N GLN A 201 5.59 4.67 -18.63
CA GLN A 201 5.79 5.90 -17.85
C GLN A 201 4.46 6.51 -17.39
N LEU A 202 3.40 6.41 -18.20
CA LEU A 202 2.04 6.87 -17.83
C LEU A 202 1.42 6.05 -16.69
N ILE A 203 1.87 4.79 -16.51
CA ILE A 203 1.45 3.92 -15.39
C ILE A 203 2.13 4.39 -14.09
N ASN A 204 3.36 4.89 -14.18
CA ASN A 204 4.13 5.43 -13.05
C ASN A 204 3.71 6.85 -12.59
N GLU A 205 2.70 7.45 -13.20
CA GLU A 205 2.18 8.77 -12.84
C GLU A 205 0.94 8.71 -11.94
N ASN A 206 0.23 7.59 -11.90
CA ASN A 206 -0.96 7.42 -11.08
C ASN A 206 -0.65 6.70 -9.77
N ASP A 207 -0.63 7.47 -8.70
CA ASP A 207 -0.52 6.98 -7.33
C ASP A 207 -1.69 6.03 -6.98
N PRO A 208 -1.46 4.74 -6.71
CA PRO A 208 -2.50 3.83 -6.22
C PRO A 208 -2.81 4.03 -4.73
N LEU A 209 -2.18 5.03 -4.09
CA LEU A 209 -2.31 5.39 -2.67
C LEU A 209 -1.72 4.36 -1.71
N SER A 210 -0.62 3.70 -2.10
CA SER A 210 0.04 2.64 -1.33
C SER A 210 0.37 3.06 0.10
N PHE A 211 1.02 4.22 0.29
CA PHE A 211 1.36 4.75 1.61
C PHE A 211 0.12 5.16 2.41
N TYR A 212 -0.94 5.66 1.76
CA TYR A 212 -2.19 5.97 2.46
C TYR A 212 -2.83 4.69 2.99
N LEU A 213 -2.99 3.68 2.13
CA LEU A 213 -3.59 2.40 2.49
C LEU A 213 -2.76 1.65 3.55
N ALA A 214 -1.44 1.65 3.43
CA ALA A 214 -0.55 1.11 4.45
C ALA A 214 -0.72 1.83 5.79
N TYR A 215 -0.85 3.16 5.79
CA TYR A 215 -1.11 3.93 7.01
C TYR A 215 -2.43 3.56 7.68
N GLU A 216 -3.52 3.43 6.92
CA GLU A 216 -4.83 3.02 7.46
C GLU A 216 -4.80 1.61 8.06
N LEU A 217 -4.16 0.66 7.37
CA LEU A 217 -3.99 -0.71 7.85
C LEU A 217 -3.17 -0.76 9.15
N LEU A 218 -2.01 -0.07 9.18
CA LEU A 218 -1.13 -0.04 10.35
C LEU A 218 -1.79 0.68 11.54
N THR A 219 -2.52 1.76 11.29
CA THR A 219 -3.23 2.51 12.34
C THR A 219 -4.38 1.68 12.92
N SER A 220 -5.09 0.93 12.08
CA SER A 220 -6.12 -0.02 12.52
C SER A 220 -5.51 -1.13 13.39
N ALA A 221 -4.38 -1.71 12.96
CA ALA A 221 -3.67 -2.75 13.71
C ALA A 221 -3.10 -2.24 15.05
N LEU A 222 -2.64 -0.98 15.11
CA LEU A 222 -2.07 -0.36 16.32
C LEU A 222 -3.04 -0.35 17.52
N LEU A 223 -4.35 -0.38 17.27
CA LEU A 223 -5.38 -0.45 18.32
C LEU A 223 -5.40 -1.80 19.04
N HIS A 224 -4.90 -2.86 18.40
CA HIS A 224 -5.01 -4.24 18.89
C HIS A 224 -3.65 -4.92 19.12
N GLU A 225 -2.58 -4.47 18.46
CA GLU A 225 -1.24 -5.01 18.60
C GLU A 225 -0.51 -4.45 19.82
N SER A 226 -0.34 -5.29 20.84
CA SER A 226 0.44 -4.96 22.04
C SER A 226 1.93 -5.34 21.89
N SER A 227 2.23 -6.37 21.11
CA SER A 227 3.56 -7.00 21.05
C SER A 227 4.61 -6.14 20.36
N ARG A 228 4.22 -5.51 19.24
CA ARG A 228 5.09 -4.72 18.35
C ARG A 228 4.71 -3.24 18.31
N ARG A 229 4.08 -2.73 19.39
CA ARG A 229 3.52 -1.38 19.42
C ARG A 229 4.55 -0.29 19.13
N HIS A 230 5.74 -0.39 19.72
CA HIS A 230 6.83 0.56 19.50
C HIS A 230 7.25 0.58 18.02
N ASP A 231 7.49 -0.60 17.45
CA ASP A 231 7.91 -0.78 16.06
C ASP A 231 6.85 -0.25 15.08
N LEU A 232 5.56 -0.47 15.38
CA LEU A 232 4.44 0.07 14.61
C LEU A 232 4.41 1.60 14.64
N VAL A 233 4.54 2.20 15.82
CA VAL A 233 4.53 3.67 15.97
C VAL A 233 5.68 4.29 15.18
N GLU A 234 6.86 3.68 15.22
CA GLU A 234 8.02 4.14 14.47
C GLU A 234 7.80 4.03 12.95
N LEU A 235 7.28 2.90 12.46
CA LEU A 235 7.01 2.73 11.02
C LEU A 235 5.91 3.69 10.53
N ILE A 236 4.83 3.84 11.30
CA ILE A 236 3.74 4.79 11.03
C ILE A 236 4.29 6.23 10.94
N LYS A 237 5.23 6.60 11.82
CA LYS A 237 5.87 7.92 11.82
C LYS A 237 6.53 8.23 10.46
N TYR A 238 7.24 7.26 9.86
CA TYR A 238 7.86 7.44 8.54
C TYR A 238 6.81 7.57 7.42
N ILE A 239 5.82 6.66 7.40
CA ILE A 239 4.80 6.62 6.34
C ILE A 239 3.90 7.87 6.36
N ARG A 240 3.61 8.39 7.55
CA ARG A 240 2.78 9.59 7.75
C ARG A 240 3.31 10.80 6.98
N VAL A 241 4.61 10.88 6.71
CA VAL A 241 5.21 11.97 5.90
C VAL A 241 4.59 12.04 4.51
N ALA A 242 4.26 10.92 3.86
CA ALA A 242 3.52 10.97 2.59
C ALA A 242 2.04 11.30 2.80
N VAL A 243 1.44 10.76 3.89
CA VAL A 243 0.00 10.83 4.12
C VAL A 243 -0.52 12.25 4.29
N ILE A 244 0.23 13.12 4.98
CA ILE A 244 -0.18 14.51 5.20
C ILE A 244 -0.27 15.33 3.91
N HIS A 245 0.28 14.85 2.79
CA HIS A 245 0.18 15.48 1.47
C HIS A 245 -0.98 14.96 0.63
N TYR A 246 -1.70 13.94 1.11
CA TYR A 246 -2.94 13.51 0.49
C TYR A 246 -4.12 14.36 0.98
N PRO A 247 -5.09 14.67 0.09
CA PRO A 247 -6.40 15.12 0.51
C PRO A 247 -7.05 14.12 1.48
N LEU A 248 -7.82 14.60 2.45
CA LEU A 248 -8.52 13.75 3.43
C LEU A 248 -9.49 12.75 2.77
N ASP A 249 -9.99 13.07 1.58
CA ASP A 249 -10.89 12.26 0.77
C ASP A 249 -10.17 11.50 -0.36
N ALA A 250 -8.84 11.34 -0.29
CA ALA A 250 -8.06 10.74 -1.39
C ALA A 250 -8.50 9.31 -1.72
N ILE A 251 -8.72 8.45 -0.71
CA ILE A 251 -9.17 7.07 -0.92
C ILE A 251 -10.53 7.06 -1.63
N LYS A 252 -11.50 7.82 -1.11
CA LYS A 252 -12.84 7.92 -1.71
C LYS A 252 -12.76 8.45 -3.14
N THR A 253 -11.98 9.50 -3.35
CA THR A 253 -11.79 10.12 -4.67
C THR A 253 -11.14 9.17 -5.67
N HIS A 254 -10.28 8.25 -5.22
CA HIS A 254 -9.58 7.31 -6.10
C HIS A 254 -10.42 6.06 -6.41
N TYR A 255 -11.11 5.50 -5.42
CA TYR A 255 -11.78 4.20 -5.54
C TYR A 255 -13.31 4.27 -5.69
N ASP A 256 -13.99 5.19 -5.00
CA ASP A 256 -15.46 5.20 -4.96
C ASP A 256 -16.03 5.59 -6.35
N GLY A 257 -16.84 4.70 -6.93
CA GLY A 257 -17.45 4.90 -8.25
C GLY A 257 -16.47 4.87 -9.44
N LYS A 258 -15.21 4.46 -9.22
CA LYS A 258 -14.14 4.43 -10.23
C LYS A 258 -13.62 3.02 -10.53
N GLU A 259 -14.42 1.99 -10.23
CA GLU A 259 -14.06 0.57 -10.36
C GLU A 259 -13.50 0.22 -11.74
N GLN A 260 -14.11 0.74 -12.82
CA GLN A 260 -13.65 0.46 -14.18
C GLN A 260 -12.26 1.05 -14.44
N ALA A 261 -12.01 2.32 -14.06
CA ALA A 261 -10.73 2.98 -14.29
C ALA A 261 -9.60 2.35 -13.45
N VAL A 262 -9.91 1.95 -12.22
CA VAL A 262 -8.99 1.20 -11.35
C VAL A 262 -8.69 -0.17 -11.95
N ASN A 263 -9.69 -0.90 -12.43
CA ASN A 263 -9.50 -2.20 -13.06
C ASN A 263 -8.68 -2.11 -14.35
N GLU A 264 -8.92 -1.10 -15.19
CA GLU A 264 -8.10 -0.86 -16.39
C GLU A 264 -6.64 -0.56 -16.01
N HIS A 265 -6.41 0.17 -14.92
CA HIS A 265 -5.05 0.42 -14.42
C HIS A 265 -4.39 -0.87 -13.93
N ILE A 266 -5.12 -1.72 -13.21
CA ILE A 266 -4.67 -3.04 -12.76
C ILE A 266 -4.30 -3.92 -13.96
N CYS A 267 -5.19 -4.08 -14.94
CA CYS A 267 -4.91 -4.89 -16.12
C CYS A 267 -3.68 -4.41 -16.89
N ARG A 268 -3.55 -3.08 -17.08
CA ARG A 268 -2.36 -2.49 -17.71
C ARG A 268 -1.07 -2.76 -16.93
N ALA A 269 -1.12 -2.70 -15.60
CA ALA A 269 0.02 -3.00 -14.75
C ALA A 269 0.39 -4.49 -14.82
N LEU A 270 -0.60 -5.39 -14.83
CA LEU A 270 -0.41 -6.83 -14.97
C LEU A 270 0.21 -7.22 -16.32
N ASP A 271 -0.24 -6.61 -17.42
CA ASP A 271 0.37 -6.80 -18.75
C ASP A 271 1.83 -6.34 -18.79
N GLY A 272 2.18 -5.29 -18.05
CA GLY A 272 3.54 -4.76 -17.94
C GLY A 272 4.50 -5.65 -17.14
N ILE A 273 3.99 -6.52 -16.26
CA ILE A 273 4.80 -7.43 -15.43
C ILE A 273 5.38 -8.59 -16.26
N SER A 274 4.70 -8.98 -17.35
CA SER A 274 5.11 -10.08 -18.26
C SER A 274 6.41 -9.85 -19.04
N VAL A 275 7.00 -8.65 -18.99
CA VAL A 275 8.28 -8.35 -19.68
C VAL A 275 9.51 -8.54 -18.77
N ALA A 276 9.33 -8.71 -17.45
CA ALA A 276 10.44 -8.69 -16.48
C ALA A 276 10.82 -10.05 -15.87
N LEU A 277 9.95 -11.06 -15.88
CA LEU A 277 10.30 -12.42 -15.48
C LEU A 277 10.14 -13.37 -16.67
N GLY A 278 11.26 -13.78 -17.24
CA GLY A 278 11.28 -14.92 -18.16
C GLY A 278 10.76 -16.16 -17.43
N GLU A 279 9.89 -16.90 -18.12
CA GLU A 279 9.16 -18.11 -17.69
C GLU A 279 7.72 -17.83 -17.22
N THR A 280 6.76 -18.24 -18.06
CA THR A 280 5.30 -18.05 -18.00
C THR A 280 4.77 -16.62 -18.23
N THR A 281 4.53 -16.28 -19.50
CA THR A 281 3.72 -15.12 -19.93
C THR A 281 2.31 -15.16 -19.34
N ILE A 282 1.98 -14.19 -18.48
CA ILE A 282 0.63 -13.93 -18.00
C ILE A 282 0.07 -12.76 -18.82
N ASN A 283 -0.62 -13.04 -19.91
CA ASN A 283 -1.19 -12.01 -20.80
C ASN A 283 -2.62 -11.67 -20.34
N PHE A 284 -2.84 -10.50 -19.72
CA PHE A 284 -4.16 -9.96 -19.43
C PHE A 284 -4.67 -9.14 -20.63
N SER A 285 -4.70 -9.76 -21.82
CA SER A 285 -5.18 -9.09 -23.02
C SER A 285 -6.66 -8.72 -22.88
N CYS A 286 -6.94 -7.43 -22.69
CA CYS A 286 -8.30 -6.91 -22.76
C CYS A 286 -8.88 -7.18 -24.15
N ALA A 287 -9.77 -8.18 -24.28
CA ALA A 287 -10.65 -8.33 -25.43
C ALA A 287 -11.77 -7.27 -25.38
N LEU A 288 -11.39 -5.98 -25.41
CA LEU A 288 -12.32 -4.91 -25.68
C LEU A 288 -12.26 -4.63 -27.18
N ASN A 289 -13.17 -5.27 -27.93
CA ASN A 289 -13.51 -4.88 -29.28
C ASN A 289 -14.12 -3.47 -29.26
N GLY A 290 -13.26 -2.46 -29.26
CA GLY A 290 -13.59 -1.05 -29.45
C GLY A 290 -12.59 -0.48 -30.43
N SER A 291 -13.04 -0.25 -31.67
CA SER A 291 -12.31 0.41 -32.74
C SER A 291 -11.58 1.66 -32.21
N PHE A 292 -10.25 1.59 -32.13
CA PHE A 292 -9.40 2.76 -31.96
C PHE A 292 -8.94 3.21 -33.35
N ASP A 293 -9.65 4.20 -33.89
CA ASP A 293 -9.13 5.06 -34.95
C ASP A 293 -8.07 5.96 -34.31
N VAL A 294 -6.83 5.49 -34.27
CA VAL A 294 -5.67 6.24 -33.78
C VAL A 294 -5.32 7.30 -34.84
N LYS A 295 -5.92 8.49 -34.72
CA LYS A 295 -5.32 9.69 -35.31
C LYS A 295 -4.06 10.02 -34.52
N THR A 296 -2.92 9.71 -35.13
CA THR A 296 -1.60 10.19 -34.74
C THR A 296 -1.60 11.72 -34.67
N LEU A 297 -1.67 12.26 -33.46
CA LEU A 297 -1.40 13.67 -33.21
C LEU A 297 0.10 13.91 -33.38
N THR A 298 0.42 14.39 -34.58
CA THR A 298 1.69 14.98 -34.95
C THR A 298 2.02 16.18 -34.05
N ALA A 299 3.31 16.35 -33.78
CA ALA A 299 3.96 17.30 -32.88
C ALA A 299 3.33 18.70 -32.78
N PRO A 300 3.32 19.35 -31.59
CA PRO A 300 2.95 20.74 -31.50
C PRO A 300 4.11 21.61 -32.00
N THR A 301 3.99 22.09 -33.23
CA THR A 301 4.70 23.27 -33.71
C THR A 301 4.15 24.52 -33.04
N THR A 302 5.05 25.42 -32.67
CA THR A 302 4.80 26.70 -32.03
C THR A 302 3.93 27.61 -32.91
N THR A 303 2.69 27.89 -32.51
CA THR A 303 1.91 29.01 -33.08
C THR A 303 1.14 29.77 -32.00
N LYS A 304 1.47 31.06 -31.87
CA LYS A 304 0.74 32.06 -31.08
C LYS A 304 -0.70 32.16 -31.59
N LYS A 305 -1.70 31.89 -30.75
CA LYS A 305 -3.10 32.23 -31.05
C LYS A 305 -3.41 33.65 -30.53
N ARG A 306 -3.71 34.56 -31.46
CA ARG A 306 -4.40 35.84 -31.22
C ARG A 306 -5.81 35.53 -30.69
N TYR A 307 -6.20 36.15 -29.58
CA TYR A 307 -7.60 36.26 -29.18
C TYR A 307 -8.23 37.50 -29.82
N SER A 308 -9.32 37.32 -30.56
CA SER A 308 -10.23 38.38 -31.00
C SER A 308 -11.45 38.37 -30.08
N VAL A 309 -11.68 39.47 -29.36
CA VAL A 309 -12.82 39.66 -28.46
C VAL A 309 -13.80 40.62 -29.12
N SER A 310 -15.07 40.23 -29.23
CA SER A 310 -16.17 41.06 -29.73
C SER A 310 -16.56 42.11 -28.69
N MET A 311 -16.77 43.36 -29.10
CA MET A 311 -16.97 44.52 -28.20
C MET A 311 -18.42 44.68 -27.67
N PHE A 312 -19.23 43.62 -27.62
CA PHE A 312 -20.66 43.73 -27.26
C PHE A 312 -21.16 42.78 -26.17
N ASP A 313 -20.30 42.02 -25.48
CA ASP A 313 -20.73 41.27 -24.30
C ASP A 313 -20.43 42.07 -23.03
N GLU A 314 -21.49 42.56 -22.40
CA GLU A 314 -21.48 43.18 -21.07
C GLU A 314 -20.98 42.16 -20.03
N VAL A 315 -19.90 42.51 -19.33
CA VAL A 315 -19.27 41.70 -18.29
C VAL A 315 -19.91 42.01 -16.94
N GLU A 316 -20.79 41.13 -16.44
CA GLU A 316 -21.05 41.07 -15.01
C GLU A 316 -19.84 40.45 -14.30
N VAL A 317 -19.04 41.30 -13.67
CA VAL A 317 -17.88 40.89 -12.87
C VAL A 317 -18.39 40.36 -11.53
N GLN A 318 -18.50 39.04 -11.40
CA GLN A 318 -18.53 38.43 -10.07
C GLN A 318 -17.12 38.50 -9.45
N PRO A 319 -17.02 38.80 -8.14
CA PRO A 319 -15.73 38.91 -7.46
C PRO A 319 -14.99 37.56 -7.52
N ILE A 320 -13.79 37.60 -8.06
CA ILE A 320 -12.86 36.46 -8.12
C ILE A 320 -12.55 36.04 -6.68
N GLN A 321 -13.23 35.00 -6.20
CA GLN A 321 -12.71 34.18 -5.12
C GLN A 321 -11.37 33.64 -5.62
N GLN A 322 -10.28 34.09 -5.02
CA GLN A 322 -8.99 33.45 -5.16
C GLN A 322 -9.15 32.00 -4.68
N GLN A 323 -9.36 31.08 -5.62
CA GLN A 323 -9.25 29.66 -5.35
C GLN A 323 -7.84 29.42 -4.81
N PRO A 324 -7.69 28.71 -3.67
CA PRO A 324 -6.38 28.22 -3.26
C PRO A 324 -5.82 27.44 -4.45
N GLN A 325 -4.63 27.82 -4.93
CA GLN A 325 -3.95 27.10 -5.99
C GLN A 325 -3.89 25.62 -5.59
N LYS A 326 -4.66 24.78 -6.28
CA LYS A 326 -4.56 23.33 -6.15
C LYS A 326 -3.10 22.97 -6.35
N LYS A 327 -2.41 22.50 -5.30
CA LYS A 327 -1.10 21.87 -5.41
C LYS A 327 -1.19 20.87 -6.57
N SER A 328 -0.37 21.10 -7.60
CA SER A 328 -0.30 20.28 -8.80
C SER A 328 -0.20 18.80 -8.41
N VAL A 329 -0.97 17.95 -9.10
CA VAL A 329 -0.98 16.48 -8.92
C VAL A 329 0.43 15.88 -9.07
N GLY A 330 1.36 16.57 -9.76
CA GLY A 330 2.74 16.13 -9.93
C GLY A 330 3.62 16.12 -8.67
N GLY A 331 3.29 16.90 -7.62
CA GLY A 331 4.10 16.96 -6.39
C GLY A 331 4.03 15.69 -5.53
N ARG A 332 2.90 14.96 -5.58
CA ARG A 332 2.66 13.79 -4.71
C ARG A 332 3.58 12.63 -5.05
N MET A 333 3.74 12.34 -6.34
CA MET A 333 4.57 11.22 -6.80
C MET A 333 6.05 11.42 -6.48
N ALA A 334 6.52 12.67 -6.46
CA ALA A 334 7.87 12.99 -6.01
C ALA A 334 8.09 12.59 -4.54
N ILE A 335 7.11 12.89 -3.67
CA ILE A 335 7.16 12.58 -2.23
C ILE A 335 7.11 11.07 -2.01
N VAL A 336 6.19 10.38 -2.70
CA VAL A 336 6.07 8.91 -2.65
C VAL A 336 7.38 8.23 -3.06
N LYS A 337 7.97 8.63 -4.19
CA LYS A 337 9.26 8.08 -4.64
C LYS A 337 10.39 8.34 -3.65
N PHE A 338 10.49 9.57 -3.13
CA PHE A 338 11.50 9.92 -2.16
C PHE A 338 11.37 9.12 -0.86
N LEU A 339 10.16 8.97 -0.33
CA LEU A 339 9.91 8.20 0.87
C LEU A 339 10.25 6.72 0.67
N ALA A 340 9.82 6.12 -0.45
CA ALA A 340 10.13 4.74 -0.80
C ALA A 340 11.65 4.50 -0.92
N ARG A 341 12.37 5.40 -1.58
CA ARG A 341 13.84 5.33 -1.72
C ARG A 341 14.55 5.53 -0.38
N THR A 342 14.01 6.37 0.50
CA THR A 342 14.55 6.55 1.85
C THR A 342 14.36 5.30 2.70
N LEU A 343 13.16 4.70 2.69
CA LEU A 343 12.87 3.45 3.38
C LEU A 343 13.77 2.30 2.88
N LEU A 344 13.98 2.21 1.56
CA LEU A 344 14.90 1.25 0.96
C LEU A 344 16.31 1.39 1.56
N LEU A 345 16.87 2.61 1.57
CA LEU A 345 18.19 2.84 2.15
C LEU A 345 18.25 2.50 3.64
N MET A 346 17.22 2.87 4.41
CA MET A 346 17.15 2.52 5.83
C MET A 346 17.26 1.01 6.04
N VAL A 347 16.62 0.19 5.21
CA VAL A 347 16.61 -1.28 5.41
C VAL A 347 17.82 -2.00 4.80
N ILE A 348 18.46 -1.47 3.74
CA ILE A 348 19.61 -2.14 3.09
C ILE A 348 20.98 -1.68 3.62
N GLU A 349 21.13 -0.40 3.98
CA GLU A 349 22.42 0.16 4.48
C GLU A 349 22.61 -0.07 5.98
N THR A 350 21.57 -0.50 6.68
CA THR A 350 21.56 -0.65 8.13
C THR A 350 20.94 -1.98 8.51
N GLU A 351 21.15 -2.43 9.75
CA GLU A 351 20.42 -3.56 10.32
C GLU A 351 19.40 -2.99 11.31
N PRO A 352 18.14 -2.73 10.87
CA PRO A 352 17.13 -2.14 11.73
C PRO A 352 16.90 -2.96 13.00
N ASN A 353 16.89 -2.30 14.17
CA ASN A 353 16.42 -2.93 15.41
C ASN A 353 14.89 -3.15 15.41
N ASN A 354 14.17 -2.39 14.58
CA ASN A 354 12.73 -2.48 14.40
C ASN A 354 12.36 -3.76 13.61
N SER A 355 11.54 -4.62 14.21
CA SER A 355 11.20 -5.93 13.63
C SER A 355 10.40 -5.84 12.32
N LEU A 356 9.60 -4.79 12.14
CA LEU A 356 8.80 -4.58 10.93
C LEU A 356 9.68 -4.09 9.77
N LEU A 357 10.63 -3.19 10.05
CA LEU A 357 11.62 -2.78 9.05
C LEU A 357 12.53 -3.95 8.65
N MET A 358 12.87 -4.84 9.59
CA MET A 358 13.56 -6.08 9.29
C MET A 358 12.71 -7.04 8.44
N GLN A 359 11.40 -7.11 8.67
CA GLN A 359 10.50 -7.90 7.83
C GLN A 359 10.46 -7.34 6.39
N VAL A 360 10.34 -6.02 6.22
CA VAL A 360 10.44 -5.36 4.90
C VAL A 360 11.78 -5.69 4.23
N ARG A 361 12.90 -5.64 4.97
CA ARG A 361 14.21 -6.06 4.44
C ARG A 361 14.19 -7.50 3.93
N ASN A 362 13.60 -8.41 4.69
CA ASN A 362 13.60 -9.84 4.36
C ASN A 362 12.71 -10.16 3.15
N GLU A 363 11.61 -9.44 3.00
CA GLU A 363 10.66 -9.61 1.89
C GLU A 363 11.13 -8.95 0.58
N LEU A 364 12.04 -7.98 0.64
CA LEU A 364 12.67 -7.42 -0.55
C LEU A 364 13.52 -8.47 -1.29
N PRO A 365 13.50 -8.51 -2.63
CA PRO A 365 14.38 -9.38 -3.42
C PRO A 365 15.89 -9.10 -3.23
N GLU A 366 16.71 -10.15 -3.39
CA GLU A 366 18.17 -10.05 -3.19
C GLU A 366 18.86 -9.10 -4.18
N ASN A 367 18.42 -9.09 -5.44
CA ASN A 367 18.89 -8.10 -6.42
C ASN A 367 18.58 -6.67 -5.97
N THR A 368 17.50 -6.48 -5.21
CA THR A 368 17.16 -5.17 -4.66
C THR A 368 18.03 -4.76 -3.49
N LYS A 369 18.39 -5.71 -2.62
CA LYS A 369 19.28 -5.50 -1.49
C LYS A 369 20.74 -5.28 -1.90
N ALA A 370 21.19 -5.94 -2.97
CA ALA A 370 22.56 -5.87 -3.43
C ALA A 370 22.92 -4.56 -4.16
N ASP A 371 21.94 -3.89 -4.79
CA ASP A 371 22.14 -2.69 -5.61
C ASP A 371 22.15 -1.39 -4.79
N VAL A 372 23.09 -1.31 -3.84
CA VAL A 372 23.19 -0.21 -2.87
C VAL A 372 23.58 1.11 -3.53
N GLU A 373 24.45 1.08 -4.54
CA GLU A 373 24.92 2.29 -5.25
C GLU A 373 23.78 2.97 -6.00
N SER A 374 22.98 2.19 -6.74
CA SER A 374 21.80 2.70 -7.43
C SER A 374 20.77 3.24 -6.46
N ALA A 375 20.50 2.53 -5.35
CA ALA A 375 19.58 3.00 -4.31
C ALA A 375 20.03 4.34 -3.69
N CYS A 376 21.34 4.52 -3.48
CA CYS A 376 21.91 5.79 -3.03
C CYS A 376 21.71 6.91 -4.06
N ALA A 377 22.01 6.63 -5.34
CA ALA A 377 21.81 7.59 -6.42
C ALA A 377 20.34 8.02 -6.53
N ASP A 378 19.42 7.06 -6.51
CA ASP A 378 17.97 7.30 -6.55
C ASP A 378 17.50 8.17 -5.39
N PHE A 379 17.97 7.90 -4.17
CA PHE A 379 17.66 8.73 -3.00
C PHE A 379 18.08 10.19 -3.22
N PHE A 380 19.35 10.44 -3.57
CA PHE A 380 19.83 11.80 -3.75
C PHE A 380 19.16 12.51 -4.94
N LEU A 381 18.85 11.80 -6.02
CA LEU A 381 18.08 12.34 -7.15
C LEU A 381 16.66 12.75 -6.73
N SER A 382 15.98 11.90 -5.95
CA SER A 382 14.63 12.22 -5.46
C SER A 382 14.62 13.38 -4.46
N LEU A 383 15.66 13.48 -3.62
CA LEU A 383 15.87 14.62 -2.72
C LEU A 383 16.09 15.92 -3.50
N GLU A 384 16.95 15.90 -4.51
CA GLU A 384 17.21 17.06 -5.37
C GLU A 384 15.93 17.48 -6.10
N HIS A 385 15.14 16.52 -6.57
CA HIS A 385 13.85 16.78 -7.19
C HIS A 385 12.89 17.48 -6.22
N LEU A 386 12.69 16.94 -5.00
CA LEU A 386 11.86 17.58 -3.97
C LEU A 386 12.33 19.00 -3.62
N THR A 387 13.64 19.20 -3.53
CA THR A 387 14.23 20.52 -3.29
C THR A 387 13.92 21.49 -4.43
N LYS A 388 13.98 21.05 -5.69
CA LYS A 388 13.65 21.86 -6.87
C LYS A 388 12.17 22.22 -6.96
N VAL A 389 11.28 21.30 -6.59
CA VAL A 389 9.82 21.52 -6.60
C VAL A 389 9.30 22.18 -5.32
N LYS A 390 10.18 22.53 -4.38
CA LYS A 390 9.88 23.20 -3.11
C LYS A 390 8.96 22.43 -2.16
N GLU A 391 8.95 21.10 -2.22
CA GLU A 391 8.26 20.26 -1.23
C GLU A 391 9.22 20.02 -0.04
N HIS A 392 9.57 21.12 0.64
CA HIS A 392 10.59 21.14 1.69
C HIS A 392 10.17 20.44 2.98
N ASP A 393 8.89 20.54 3.32
CA ASP A 393 8.25 19.87 4.44
C ASP A 393 8.41 18.34 4.38
N ALA A 394 8.30 17.73 3.20
CA ALA A 394 8.47 16.30 3.05
C ALA A 394 9.93 15.83 3.24
N TRP A 395 10.88 16.42 2.49
CA TRP A 395 12.26 15.93 2.56
C TRP A 395 12.98 16.30 3.85
N TYR A 396 12.69 17.48 4.42
CA TYR A 396 13.32 17.95 5.64
C TYR A 396 12.93 17.06 6.82
N VAL A 397 11.63 16.82 7.02
CA VAL A 397 11.12 15.98 8.11
C VAL A 397 11.66 14.55 7.99
N MET A 398 11.64 13.98 6.79
CA MET A 398 12.15 12.64 6.59
C MET A 398 13.68 12.55 6.78
N SER A 399 14.44 13.59 6.42
CA SER A 399 15.89 13.63 6.67
C SER A 399 16.22 13.69 8.16
N GLN A 400 15.43 14.44 8.94
CA GLN A 400 15.55 14.45 10.41
C GLN A 400 15.24 13.07 10.99
N TYR A 401 14.16 12.44 10.53
CA TYR A 401 13.79 11.09 10.92
C TYR A 401 14.88 10.06 10.56
N LEU A 402 15.52 10.21 9.40
CA LEU A 402 16.65 9.39 8.98
C LEU A 402 17.88 9.60 9.89
N LEU A 403 18.20 10.84 10.27
CA LEU A 403 19.29 11.13 11.21
C LEU A 403 19.04 10.46 12.57
N ASP A 404 17.82 10.55 13.09
CA ASP A 404 17.46 9.90 14.36
C ASP A 404 17.53 8.38 14.28
N PHE A 405 17.04 7.80 13.18
CA PHE A 405 17.16 6.36 12.92
C PHE A 405 18.63 5.91 12.87
N GLN A 406 19.51 6.69 12.23
CA GLN A 406 20.94 6.38 12.14
C GLN A 406 21.64 6.40 13.49
N LYS A 407 21.27 7.31 14.40
CA LYS A 407 21.85 7.35 15.76
C LYS A 407 21.67 6.03 16.50
N GLN A 408 20.54 5.34 16.25
CA GLN A 408 20.17 4.11 16.93
C GLN A 408 20.67 2.84 16.21
N ASN A 409 20.70 2.87 14.87
CA ASN A 409 20.89 1.66 14.04
C ASN A 409 22.23 1.65 13.28
N CYS A 410 22.88 2.80 13.08
CA CYS A 410 24.09 2.93 12.24
C CYS A 410 25.35 3.16 13.09
N ARG A 411 26.03 2.07 13.50
CA ARG A 411 27.31 2.18 14.23
C ARG A 411 28.53 2.38 13.33
N LYS A 412 28.47 1.97 12.05
CA LYS A 412 29.66 1.90 11.16
C LYS A 412 29.55 2.73 9.88
N LYS A 413 28.35 2.85 9.30
CA LYS A 413 28.11 3.55 8.04
C LYS A 413 26.84 4.40 8.17
N ARG A 414 26.94 5.69 7.91
CA ARG A 414 25.80 6.63 7.92
C ARG A 414 25.33 6.85 6.48
N ILE A 415 24.02 6.89 6.25
CA ILE A 415 23.44 7.16 4.92
C ILE A 415 23.59 8.65 4.57
N ILE A 416 23.39 9.53 5.56
CA ILE A 416 23.63 10.97 5.46
C ILE A 416 24.46 11.46 6.66
N ASN A 417 25.20 12.55 6.50
CA ASN A 417 26.00 13.14 7.57
C ASN A 417 25.13 13.98 8.52
N GLU A 418 25.54 14.15 9.78
CA GLU A 418 24.80 14.98 10.77
C GLU A 418 24.57 16.42 10.28
N GLY A 419 25.59 17.06 9.69
CA GLY A 419 25.47 18.40 9.11
C GLY A 419 24.79 18.46 7.73
N PHE A 420 24.23 17.36 7.23
CA PHE A 420 23.62 17.31 5.89
C PHE A 420 22.42 18.23 5.78
N VAL A 421 21.51 18.19 6.76
CA VAL A 421 20.30 19.01 6.77
C VAL A 421 20.65 20.50 6.81
N THR A 422 21.53 20.90 7.73
CA THR A 422 22.06 22.26 7.84
C THR A 422 22.69 22.73 6.52
N LEU A 423 23.46 21.87 5.85
CA LEU A 423 24.07 22.18 4.56
C LEU A 423 23.03 22.39 3.44
N GLN A 424 21.98 21.58 3.38
CA GLN A 424 20.91 21.75 2.40
C GLN A 424 20.07 23.00 2.68
N LEU A 425 19.71 23.23 3.95
CA LEU A 425 19.00 24.45 4.36
C LEU A 425 19.80 25.71 3.98
N ARG A 426 21.13 25.72 4.21
CA ARG A 426 22.00 26.82 3.79
C ARG A 426 21.88 27.13 2.30
N ARG A 427 21.89 26.10 1.45
CA ARG A 427 21.75 26.25 -0.01
C ARG A 427 20.39 26.82 -0.39
N ILE A 428 19.33 26.32 0.23
CA ILE A 428 17.95 26.77 0.01
C ILE A 428 17.79 28.22 0.44
N PHE A 429 18.26 28.57 1.65
CA PHE A 429 18.13 29.91 2.22
C PHE A 429 18.91 30.92 1.38
N ARG A 430 20.14 30.60 1.00
CA ARG A 430 20.95 31.46 0.12
C ARG A 430 20.25 31.74 -1.21
N ASN A 431 19.63 30.73 -1.81
CA ASN A 431 18.90 30.88 -3.07
C ASN A 431 17.61 31.68 -2.87
N ALA A 432 16.85 31.41 -1.81
CA ALA A 432 15.62 32.10 -1.49
C ALA A 432 15.86 33.58 -1.17
N MET A 433 16.92 33.90 -0.43
CA MET A 433 17.32 35.28 -0.09
C MET A 433 17.67 36.12 -1.32
N GLY A 434 18.00 35.49 -2.46
CA GLY A 434 18.20 36.19 -3.73
C GLY A 434 16.90 36.57 -4.45
N SER A 435 15.75 36.06 -4.00
CA SER A 435 14.44 36.35 -4.58
C SER A 435 13.90 37.70 -4.09
N LYS A 436 13.13 38.39 -4.94
CA LYS A 436 12.35 39.57 -4.52
C LYS A 436 11.12 39.18 -3.71
N ASP A 437 10.53 38.03 -4.03
CA ASP A 437 9.35 37.49 -3.37
C ASP A 437 9.78 36.34 -2.45
N VAL A 438 10.37 36.68 -1.29
CA VAL A 438 10.81 35.69 -0.31
C VAL A 438 9.63 35.24 0.55
N ASN A 439 9.43 33.92 0.66
CA ASN A 439 8.47 33.34 1.60
C ASN A 439 9.10 33.20 2.99
N PHE A 440 9.09 34.28 3.77
CA PHE A 440 9.70 34.31 5.10
C PHE A 440 9.09 33.32 6.08
N ILE A 441 7.79 33.05 5.99
CA ILE A 441 7.09 32.12 6.88
C ILE A 441 7.66 30.71 6.70
N GLU A 442 7.86 30.29 5.45
CA GLU A 442 8.39 28.99 5.11
C GLU A 442 9.85 28.82 5.57
N LEU A 443 10.71 29.82 5.30
CA LEU A 443 12.09 29.82 5.77
C LEU A 443 12.18 29.83 7.30
N PHE A 444 11.34 30.62 7.96
CA PHE A 444 11.28 30.69 9.42
C PHE A 444 10.86 29.35 10.02
N THR A 445 9.85 28.69 9.44
CA THR A 445 9.39 27.38 9.91
C THR A 445 10.51 26.33 9.80
N MET A 446 11.27 26.33 8.69
CA MET A 446 12.43 25.44 8.56
C MET A 446 13.54 25.75 9.57
N LEU A 447 13.73 27.04 9.90
CA LEU A 447 14.77 27.49 10.82
C LEU A 447 14.42 27.17 12.28
N VAL A 448 13.16 27.32 12.69
CA VAL A 448 12.71 27.00 14.06
C VAL A 448 12.88 25.53 14.41
N VAL A 449 12.69 24.64 13.43
CA VAL A 449 12.79 23.19 13.66
C VAL A 449 14.24 22.70 13.57
N ASP A 450 15.18 23.52 13.07
CA ASP A 450 16.58 23.15 12.90
C ASP A 450 17.37 23.30 14.21
N SER A 451 17.95 22.20 14.70
CA SER A 451 18.74 22.21 15.94
C SER A 451 20.04 23.02 15.84
N GLU A 452 20.49 23.36 14.62
CA GLU A 452 21.69 24.13 14.35
C GLU A 452 21.39 25.54 13.78
N ALA A 453 20.17 26.04 13.98
CA ALA A 453 19.69 27.29 13.36
C ALA A 453 20.61 28.51 13.56
N LEU A 454 21.18 28.71 14.75
CA LEU A 454 22.12 29.81 15.01
C LEU A 454 23.41 29.67 14.19
N ALA A 455 23.96 28.47 14.11
CA ALA A 455 25.16 28.19 13.31
C ALA A 455 24.88 28.33 11.81
N LEU A 456 23.65 28.01 11.37
CA LEU A 456 23.18 28.25 10.02
C LEU A 456 23.11 29.75 9.71
N LEU A 457 22.50 30.55 10.59
CA LEU A 457 22.41 32.00 10.44
C LEU A 457 23.80 32.67 10.41
N GLU A 458 24.70 32.27 11.30
CA GLU A 458 26.08 32.77 11.32
C GLU A 458 26.78 32.50 9.98
N LYS A 459 26.69 31.27 9.48
CA LYS A 459 27.27 30.89 8.18
C LYS A 459 26.64 31.60 6.98
N LEU A 460 25.35 31.93 7.05
CA LEU A 460 24.64 32.69 6.02
C LEU A 460 25.03 34.17 6.03
N SER A 461 25.30 34.74 7.20
CA SER A 461 25.69 36.16 7.36
C SER A 461 26.95 36.53 6.55
N VAL A 462 27.87 35.59 6.39
CA VAL A 462 29.12 35.76 5.63
C VAL A 462 28.92 35.53 4.11
N GLU A 463 27.83 34.88 3.71
CA GLU A 463 27.57 34.52 2.31
C GLU A 463 26.67 35.50 1.56
N VAL A 464 25.92 36.35 2.26
CA VAL A 464 25.05 37.35 1.65
C VAL A 464 25.86 38.50 1.06
N LYS A 465 25.73 38.73 -0.24
CA LYS A 465 26.55 39.69 -0.99
C LYS A 465 25.76 40.92 -1.41
N THR A 466 24.52 40.73 -1.87
CA THR A 466 23.70 41.82 -2.40
C THR A 466 22.88 42.49 -1.30
N ASP A 467 22.48 43.74 -1.49
CA ASP A 467 21.67 44.46 -0.50
C ASP A 467 20.30 43.80 -0.32
N LEU A 468 19.70 43.27 -1.39
CA LEU A 468 18.48 42.45 -1.31
C LEU A 468 18.69 41.22 -0.41
N GLN A 469 19.78 40.48 -0.62
CA GLN A 469 20.12 39.32 0.20
C GLN A 469 20.34 39.69 1.67
N LYS A 470 21.02 40.81 1.93
CA LYS A 470 21.23 41.32 3.30
C LYS A 470 19.92 41.68 3.99
N ILE A 471 19.03 42.42 3.31
CA ILE A 471 17.71 42.78 3.85
C ILE A 471 16.91 41.52 4.16
N ASN A 472 16.85 40.57 3.23
CA ASN A 472 16.14 39.31 3.42
C ASN A 472 16.75 38.48 4.57
N PHE A 473 18.09 38.40 4.66
CA PHE A 473 18.77 37.74 5.77
C PHE A 473 18.47 38.40 7.13
N LEU A 474 18.60 39.72 7.23
CA LEU A 474 18.33 40.45 8.48
C LEU A 474 16.88 40.29 8.90
N THR A 475 15.93 40.31 7.96
CA THR A 475 14.50 40.07 8.23
C THR A 475 14.27 38.69 8.84
N LEU A 476 14.79 37.63 8.20
CA LEU A 476 14.66 36.26 8.69
C LEU A 476 15.38 36.06 10.04
N SER A 477 16.57 36.64 10.19
CA SER A 477 17.34 36.60 11.43
C SER A 477 16.60 37.28 12.58
N ALA A 478 15.99 38.44 12.35
CA ALA A 478 15.18 39.14 13.35
C ALA A 478 14.00 38.28 13.79
N MET A 479 13.26 37.66 12.85
CA MET A 479 12.15 36.76 13.18
C MET A 479 12.59 35.61 14.08
N TYR A 480 13.75 35.01 13.81
CA TYR A 480 14.30 33.92 14.62
C TYR A 480 14.75 34.38 16.01
N HIS A 481 15.49 35.48 16.11
CA HIS A 481 15.95 36.00 17.41
C HIS A 481 14.78 36.49 18.27
N GLU A 482 13.71 37.01 17.65
CA GLU A 482 12.47 37.35 18.34
C GLU A 482 11.76 36.09 18.87
N HIS A 483 11.80 34.98 18.13
CA HIS A 483 11.23 33.69 18.57
C HIS A 483 11.97 33.07 19.77
N ILE A 484 13.30 33.20 19.83
CA ILE A 484 14.10 32.71 20.96
C ILE A 484 14.26 33.75 22.09
N GLU A 485 13.51 34.85 22.03
CA GLU A 485 13.48 35.93 23.02
C GLU A 485 14.83 36.66 23.23
N ASP A 486 15.70 36.67 22.21
CA ASP A 486 16.97 37.42 22.21
C ASP A 486 16.77 38.87 21.72
N LEU A 487 16.24 39.70 22.62
CA LEU A 487 15.88 41.10 22.33
C LEU A 487 17.09 41.97 21.97
N ASP A 488 18.27 41.68 22.51
CA ASP A 488 19.50 42.44 22.22
C ASP A 488 19.94 42.23 20.76
N SER A 489 19.92 40.98 20.30
CA SER A 489 20.19 40.65 18.91
C SER A 489 19.13 41.23 17.97
N VAL A 490 17.85 41.19 18.33
CA VAL A 490 16.77 41.82 17.54
C VAL A 490 17.00 43.32 17.38
N GLN A 491 17.32 44.04 18.45
CA GLN A 491 17.60 45.47 18.42
C GLN A 491 18.81 45.79 17.53
N MET A 492 19.89 45.02 17.65
CA MET A 492 21.07 45.16 16.79
C MET A 492 20.75 44.90 15.32
N ILE A 493 19.93 43.89 15.02
CA ILE A 493 19.52 43.56 13.64
C ILE A 493 18.64 44.66 13.05
N ARG A 494 17.64 45.17 13.80
CA ARG A 494 16.75 46.25 13.33
C ARG A 494 17.48 47.58 13.09
N THR A 495 18.63 47.77 13.72
CA THR A 495 19.47 48.97 13.54
C THR A 495 20.36 48.90 12.29
N LYS A 496 20.69 47.68 11.84
CA LYS A 496 21.45 47.42 10.61
C LYS A 496 20.53 47.43 9.39
#